data_AF-A0A2V5P1Q8-F1
#
_entry.id   AF-A0A2V5P1Q8-F1
#
_cell.length_a   1.000
_cell.length_b   1.000
_cell.length_c   1.000
_cell.angle_alpha   90.00
_cell.angle_beta   90.00
_cell.angle_gamma   90.00
#
_symmetry.space_group_name_H-M   'P 1'
#
loop_
_entity.id
_entity.type
_entity.pdbx_description
1 polymer ?
#
loop_
_entity_poly.entity_id
_entity_poly.type
_entity_poly.pdbx_seq_one_letter_code
_entity_poly.pdbx_strand_id
1 'polypeptide(L)'
;MDVKQLSKKVEDVVVPLPNEVFGALNKLGGVNWREYVRNDKGANFTERPRIALLLGAVIADGFIAVQAEDAPTVKEIGQRVLTLSKAIGVSSSITAHAKAITDAADKRNWASVRQELDRTQNSVQQAMNEVHDEKLSQLVSLGGWLRGTEVLTAVVTKRYSEEGSELLHQPDLLNYFETRLQAMPEFNLKLLQDIHAALIEVRPLIDVGDGKIPAASVKKINDITTRLGDAITKKTP
;
A
#
# COMPACT_ATOMS: atom_id res chain seq x y z
N MET A 1 -5.87 3.13 41.12
CA MET A 1 -5.99 2.68 39.72
C MET A 1 -5.30 3.70 38.85
N ASP A 2 -4.21 3.30 38.22
CA ASP A 2 -3.24 4.19 37.60
C ASP A 2 -3.59 4.39 36.11
N VAL A 3 -3.97 5.62 35.74
CA VAL A 3 -4.44 5.97 34.38
C VAL A 3 -3.32 5.89 33.33
N LYS A 4 -2.06 5.70 33.77
CA LYS A 4 -0.87 5.59 32.89
C LYS A 4 -0.62 4.20 32.29
N GLN A 5 -1.40 3.17 32.64
CA GLN A 5 -1.24 1.83 32.04
C GLN A 5 -2.14 1.52 30.83
N LEU A 6 -3.09 2.40 30.49
CA LEU A 6 -3.96 2.22 29.31
C LEU A 6 -3.37 2.78 28.01
N SER A 7 -2.35 3.64 28.05
CA SER A 7 -1.78 4.25 26.84
C SER A 7 -0.67 3.42 26.17
N LYS A 8 -0.40 2.19 26.64
CA LYS A 8 0.68 1.33 26.13
C LYS A 8 0.24 0.22 25.18
N LYS A 9 -1.06 0.18 24.83
CA LYS A 9 -1.68 -0.92 24.04
C LYS A 9 -2.26 -0.50 22.68
N VAL A 10 -1.86 0.63 22.11
CA VAL A 10 -2.41 1.11 20.83
C VAL A 10 -1.38 1.13 19.68
N GLU A 11 -0.15 0.61 19.87
CA GLU A 11 0.92 0.77 18.86
C GLU A 11 1.48 -0.51 18.23
N ASP A 12 0.84 -1.68 18.37
CA ASP A 12 1.36 -2.94 17.81
C ASP A 12 0.52 -3.51 16.66
N VAL A 13 -0.10 -2.64 15.86
CA VAL A 13 -0.72 -3.06 14.59
C VAL A 13 0.37 -3.11 13.51
N VAL A 14 0.85 -4.31 13.22
CA VAL A 14 1.81 -4.55 12.14
C VAL A 14 1.08 -4.47 10.80
N VAL A 15 1.44 -3.49 9.98
CA VAL A 15 0.97 -3.43 8.59
C VAL A 15 1.71 -4.53 7.80
N PRO A 16 1.01 -5.50 7.20
CA PRO A 16 1.66 -6.57 6.46
C PRO A 16 2.41 -6.00 5.26
N LEU A 17 3.58 -6.54 4.98
CA LEU A 17 4.34 -6.13 3.81
C LEU A 17 3.66 -6.68 2.55
N PRO A 18 3.62 -5.94 1.43
CA PRO A 18 3.03 -6.42 0.19
C PRO A 18 3.58 -7.79 -0.27
N ASN A 19 4.87 -8.06 0.00
CA ASN A 19 5.51 -9.34 -0.31
C ASN A 19 4.87 -10.55 0.42
N GLU A 20 4.42 -10.37 1.67
CA GLU A 20 3.79 -11.44 2.44
C GLU A 20 2.43 -11.82 1.84
N VAL A 21 1.63 -10.80 1.53
CA VAL A 21 0.29 -10.96 0.93
C VAL A 21 0.39 -11.59 -0.46
N PHE A 22 1.28 -11.08 -1.31
CA PHE A 22 1.45 -11.60 -2.68
C PHE A 22 2.11 -12.98 -2.70
N GLY A 23 3.00 -13.26 -1.75
CA GLY A 23 3.55 -14.59 -1.53
C GLY A 23 2.48 -15.62 -1.15
N ALA A 24 1.53 -15.23 -0.30
CA ALA A 24 0.38 -16.08 0.03
C ALA A 24 -0.52 -16.35 -1.19
N LEU A 25 -0.82 -15.31 -1.99
CA LEU A 25 -1.59 -15.45 -3.23
C LEU A 25 -0.98 -16.44 -4.23
N ASN A 26 0.34 -16.40 -4.42
CA ASN A 26 1.03 -17.34 -5.31
C ASN A 26 0.87 -18.82 -4.89
N LYS A 27 0.70 -19.09 -3.58
CA LYS A 27 0.45 -20.45 -3.08
C LYS A 27 -0.98 -20.92 -3.38
N LEU A 28 -1.92 -19.98 -3.57
CA LEU A 28 -3.32 -20.26 -3.87
C LEU A 28 -3.58 -20.52 -5.37
N GLY A 29 -2.60 -20.25 -6.24
CA GLY A 29 -2.66 -20.59 -7.67
C GLY A 29 -1.77 -19.72 -8.55
N GLY A 30 -1.65 -20.09 -9.83
CA GLY A 30 -0.89 -19.33 -10.82
C GLY A 30 -1.56 -18.00 -11.17
N VAL A 31 -1.16 -16.92 -10.50
CA VAL A 31 -1.63 -15.55 -10.76
C VAL A 31 -0.88 -14.98 -11.97
N ASN A 32 -1.61 -14.47 -12.97
CA ASN A 32 -0.99 -13.72 -14.08
C ASN A 32 -0.69 -12.27 -13.65
N TRP A 33 0.43 -12.07 -12.97
CA TRP A 33 0.81 -10.77 -12.38
C TRP A 33 0.91 -9.62 -13.40
N ARG A 34 1.17 -9.91 -14.67
CA ARG A 34 1.21 -8.90 -15.75
C ARG A 34 -0.10 -8.13 -15.91
N GLU A 35 -1.24 -8.74 -15.58
CA GLU A 35 -2.55 -8.09 -15.66
C GLU A 35 -2.74 -7.00 -14.61
N TYR A 36 -1.96 -7.04 -13.53
CA TYR A 36 -2.05 -6.10 -12.42
C TYR A 36 -0.96 -5.05 -12.43
N VAL A 37 -0.02 -5.11 -13.37
CA VAL A 37 0.97 -4.05 -13.59
C VAL A 37 0.27 -2.82 -14.16
N ARG A 38 0.39 -1.67 -13.49
CA ARG A 38 -0.13 -0.40 -13.99
C ARG A 38 0.77 0.15 -15.10
N ASN A 39 0.16 0.63 -16.17
CA ASN A 39 0.85 1.25 -17.31
C ASN A 39 0.79 2.78 -17.29
N ASP A 40 0.11 3.38 -16.31
CA ASP A 40 0.01 4.83 -16.18
C ASP A 40 1.09 5.40 -15.24
N LYS A 41 1.74 6.49 -15.68
CA LYS A 41 2.79 7.15 -14.89
C LYS A 41 2.25 7.91 -13.67
N GLY A 42 0.91 7.99 -13.55
CA GLY A 42 0.21 8.87 -12.64
C GLY A 42 0.38 10.34 -13.01
N ALA A 43 -0.33 11.21 -12.31
CA ALA A 43 -0.17 12.66 -12.43
C ALA A 43 0.86 13.20 -11.43
N ASN A 44 1.45 14.35 -11.75
CA ASN A 44 2.27 15.10 -10.81
C ASN A 44 1.39 15.89 -9.84
N PHE A 45 1.65 15.73 -8.54
CA PHE A 45 0.95 16.39 -7.45
C PHE A 45 1.90 17.30 -6.68
N THR A 46 1.34 18.26 -5.97
CA THR A 46 2.08 19.21 -5.12
C THR A 46 1.77 19.01 -3.63
N GLU A 47 0.65 18.37 -3.33
CA GLU A 47 0.16 18.14 -1.98
C GLU A 47 0.92 16.98 -1.31
N ARG A 48 1.76 17.27 -0.32
CA ARG A 48 2.56 16.26 0.40
C ARG A 48 1.76 15.02 0.85
N PRO A 49 0.54 15.15 1.41
CA PRO A 49 -0.24 13.98 1.84
C PRO A 49 -0.62 13.05 0.68
N ARG A 50 -0.93 13.62 -0.50
CA ARG A 50 -1.24 12.85 -1.70
C ARG A 50 0.00 12.19 -2.28
N ILE A 51 1.13 12.88 -2.27
CA ILE A 51 2.42 12.33 -2.71
C ILE A 51 2.83 11.14 -1.81
N ALA A 52 2.59 11.24 -0.49
CA ALA A 52 2.82 10.14 0.45
C ALA A 52 1.96 8.90 0.13
N LEU A 53 0.65 9.07 -0.06
CA LEU A 53 -0.23 7.99 -0.53
C LEU A 53 0.26 7.35 -1.83
N LEU A 54 0.64 8.19 -2.81
CA LEU A 54 1.12 7.72 -4.10
C LEU A 54 2.45 6.96 -3.96
N LEU A 55 3.37 7.42 -3.11
CA LEU A 55 4.63 6.72 -2.86
C LEU A 55 4.38 5.30 -2.35
N GLY A 56 3.48 5.14 -1.38
CA GLY A 56 3.08 3.82 -0.88
C GLY A 56 2.52 2.92 -1.98
N ALA A 57 1.61 3.44 -2.79
CA ALA A 57 1.01 2.71 -3.89
C ALA A 57 2.05 2.29 -4.96
N VAL A 58 3.02 3.16 -5.26
CA VAL A 58 4.12 2.88 -6.21
C VAL A 58 5.07 1.82 -5.68
N ILE A 59 5.36 1.81 -4.37
CA ILE A 59 6.16 0.73 -3.75
C ILE A 59 5.43 -0.61 -3.89
N ALA A 60 4.11 -0.64 -3.64
CA ALA A 60 3.28 -1.84 -3.84
C ALA A 60 3.26 -2.30 -5.31
N ASP A 61 3.15 -1.37 -6.27
CA ASP A 61 3.33 -1.66 -7.71
C ASP A 61 4.70 -2.28 -8.01
N GLY A 62 5.75 -1.90 -7.24
CA GLY A 62 7.09 -2.49 -7.35
C GLY A 62 7.08 -3.98 -7.11
N PHE A 63 6.41 -4.43 -6.04
CA PHE A 63 6.30 -5.85 -5.75
C PHE A 63 5.52 -6.59 -6.85
N ILE A 64 4.44 -6.00 -7.37
CA ILE A 64 3.65 -6.58 -8.47
C ILE A 64 4.50 -6.73 -9.74
N ALA A 65 5.27 -5.71 -10.10
CA ALA A 65 6.16 -5.76 -11.26
C ALA A 65 7.25 -6.83 -11.10
N VAL A 66 7.74 -7.06 -9.88
CA VAL A 66 8.68 -8.17 -9.61
C VAL A 66 8.00 -9.52 -9.74
N GLN A 67 6.76 -9.69 -9.26
CA GLN A 67 6.01 -10.94 -9.48
C GLN A 67 5.74 -11.20 -10.97
N ALA A 68 5.61 -10.14 -11.78
CA ALA A 68 5.46 -10.20 -13.22
C ALA A 68 6.79 -10.39 -13.99
N GLU A 69 7.93 -10.37 -13.28
CA GLU A 69 9.29 -10.37 -13.84
C GLU A 69 9.50 -9.28 -14.91
N ASP A 70 8.91 -8.10 -14.69
CA ASP A 70 8.90 -6.98 -15.63
C ASP A 70 10.02 -5.98 -15.30
N ALA A 71 11.22 -6.23 -15.83
CA ALA A 71 12.40 -5.39 -15.58
C ALA A 71 12.20 -3.92 -16.02
N PRO A 72 11.66 -3.61 -17.22
CA PRO A 72 11.34 -2.24 -17.60
C PRO A 72 10.47 -1.50 -16.57
N THR A 73 9.38 -2.13 -16.12
CA THR A 73 8.48 -1.54 -15.14
C THR A 73 9.14 -1.38 -13.78
N VAL A 74 9.91 -2.37 -13.29
CA VAL A 74 10.66 -2.26 -12.03
C VAL A 74 11.62 -1.05 -12.05
N LYS A 75 12.29 -0.81 -13.18
CA LYS A 75 13.19 0.34 -13.33
C LYS A 75 12.43 1.67 -13.28
N GLU A 76 11.30 1.75 -13.96
CA GLU A 76 10.43 2.92 -13.89
C GLU A 76 9.96 3.18 -12.46
N ILE A 77 9.60 2.13 -11.72
CA ILE A 77 9.19 2.23 -10.31
C ILE A 77 10.33 2.74 -9.44
N GLY A 78 11.56 2.24 -9.59
CA GLY A 78 12.73 2.76 -8.88
C GLY A 78 12.92 4.27 -9.09
N GLN A 79 12.75 4.75 -10.32
CA GLN A 79 12.83 6.18 -10.63
C GLN A 79 11.66 6.98 -10.04
N ARG A 80 10.44 6.44 -10.07
CA ARG A 80 9.25 7.09 -9.48
C ARG A 80 9.35 7.19 -7.96
N VAL A 81 9.80 6.13 -7.28
CA VAL A 81 10.08 6.12 -5.84
C VAL A 81 11.04 7.25 -5.47
N LEU A 82 12.13 7.40 -6.22
CA LEU A 82 13.11 8.47 -5.99
C LEU A 82 12.48 9.86 -6.16
N THR A 83 11.73 10.08 -7.23
CA THR A 83 11.06 11.36 -7.51
C THR A 83 10.06 11.75 -6.42
N LEU A 84 9.21 10.81 -6.00
CA LEU A 84 8.20 11.05 -4.95
C LEU A 84 8.86 11.28 -3.59
N SER A 85 9.90 10.52 -3.27
CA SER A 85 10.67 10.68 -2.02
C SER A 85 11.35 12.04 -1.94
N LYS A 86 11.84 12.57 -3.07
CA LYS A 86 12.38 13.94 -3.15
C LYS A 86 11.31 14.99 -2.90
N ALA A 87 10.11 14.81 -3.45
CA ALA A 87 9.02 15.77 -3.31
C ALA A 87 8.48 15.89 -1.87
N ILE A 88 8.69 14.88 -1.02
CA ILE A 88 8.31 14.90 0.40
C ILE A 88 9.49 15.07 1.37
N GLY A 89 10.72 15.23 0.86
CA GLY A 89 11.88 15.63 1.65
C GLY A 89 12.74 14.50 2.23
N VAL A 90 12.55 13.24 1.80
CA VAL A 90 13.23 12.06 2.39
C VAL A 90 14.22 11.37 1.43
N SER A 91 14.61 12.01 0.33
CA SER A 91 15.38 11.36 -0.74
C SER A 91 16.79 10.89 -0.37
N SER A 92 17.42 11.46 0.67
CA SER A 92 18.78 11.10 1.10
C SER A 92 18.88 9.62 1.45
N SER A 93 17.90 9.09 2.18
CA SER A 93 17.84 7.68 2.59
C SER A 93 17.36 6.75 1.47
N ILE A 94 16.78 7.29 0.40
CA ILE A 94 16.10 6.48 -0.65
C ILE A 94 16.91 6.34 -1.94
N THR A 95 17.84 7.27 -2.20
CA THR A 95 18.63 7.28 -3.45
C THR A 95 19.41 5.99 -3.66
N ALA A 96 20.02 5.45 -2.59
CA ALA A 96 20.76 4.19 -2.66
C ALA A 96 19.85 3.00 -3.00
N HIS A 97 18.66 2.93 -2.40
CA HIS A 97 17.70 1.86 -2.67
C HIS A 97 17.17 1.92 -4.10
N ALA A 98 16.80 3.10 -4.60
CA ALA A 98 16.34 3.27 -5.97
C ALA A 98 17.38 2.76 -6.99
N LYS A 99 18.67 3.07 -6.77
CA LYS A 99 19.76 2.55 -7.59
C LYS A 99 19.93 1.03 -7.46
N ALA A 100 19.85 0.49 -6.25
CA ALA A 100 19.97 -0.94 -6.01
C ALA A 100 18.83 -1.72 -6.70
N ILE A 101 17.61 -1.19 -6.68
CA ILE A 101 16.44 -1.73 -7.40
C ILE A 101 16.72 -1.77 -8.90
N THR A 102 17.16 -0.66 -9.51
CA THR A 102 17.42 -0.61 -10.96
C THR A 102 18.56 -1.54 -11.37
N ASP A 103 19.64 -1.58 -10.59
CA ASP A 103 20.81 -2.42 -10.88
C ASP A 103 20.49 -3.92 -10.72
N ALA A 104 19.65 -4.29 -9.75
CA ALA A 104 19.18 -5.66 -9.57
C ALA A 104 18.19 -6.08 -10.67
N ALA A 105 17.33 -5.17 -11.12
CA ALA A 105 16.40 -5.40 -12.24
C ALA A 105 17.15 -5.66 -13.55
N ASP A 106 18.24 -4.94 -13.82
CA ASP A 106 19.12 -5.18 -14.98
C ASP A 106 19.68 -6.60 -15.01
N LYS A 107 20.02 -7.11 -13.84
CA LYS A 107 20.54 -8.47 -13.66
C LYS A 107 19.43 -9.52 -13.55
N ARG A 108 18.16 -9.11 -13.63
CA ARG A 108 16.96 -9.94 -13.36
C ARG A 108 17.04 -10.67 -12.01
N ASN A 109 17.70 -10.06 -11.03
CA ASN A 109 17.82 -10.61 -9.69
C ASN A 109 16.59 -10.22 -8.86
N TRP A 110 15.48 -10.91 -9.09
CA TRP A 110 14.18 -10.61 -8.48
C TRP A 110 14.20 -10.70 -6.96
N ALA A 111 14.97 -11.62 -6.37
CA ALA A 111 15.11 -11.73 -4.94
C ALA A 111 15.73 -10.45 -4.33
N SER A 112 16.79 -9.92 -4.95
CA SER A 112 17.38 -8.66 -4.52
C SER A 112 16.45 -7.47 -4.75
N VAL A 113 15.68 -7.43 -5.84
CA VAL A 113 14.69 -6.36 -6.04
C VAL A 113 13.64 -6.37 -4.93
N ARG A 114 13.08 -7.53 -4.56
CA ARG A 114 12.10 -7.64 -3.45
C ARG A 114 12.70 -7.12 -2.15
N GLN A 115 13.91 -7.59 -1.82
CA GLN A 115 14.59 -7.18 -0.61
C GLN A 115 14.85 -5.67 -0.56
N GLU A 116 15.20 -5.04 -1.68
CA GLU A 116 15.41 -3.59 -1.74
C GLU A 116 14.11 -2.80 -1.69
N LEU A 117 13.01 -3.30 -2.24
CA LEU A 117 11.69 -2.69 -2.08
C LEU A 117 11.22 -2.74 -0.61
N ASP A 118 11.39 -3.88 0.06
CA ASP A 118 11.10 -4.03 1.50
C ASP A 118 11.93 -3.02 2.33
N ARG A 119 13.23 -2.94 2.05
CA ARG A 119 14.13 -1.96 2.70
C ARG A 119 13.73 -0.52 2.40
N THR A 120 13.31 -0.22 1.17
CA THR A 120 12.84 1.11 0.78
C THR A 120 11.67 1.54 1.64
N GLN A 121 10.67 0.69 1.83
CA GLN A 121 9.51 0.99 2.66
C GLN A 121 9.92 1.32 4.10
N ASN A 122 10.83 0.54 4.69
CA ASN A 122 11.35 0.78 6.03
C ASN A 122 12.16 2.09 6.13
N SER A 123 13.04 2.36 5.16
CA SER A 123 13.84 3.58 5.12
C SER A 123 12.99 4.83 4.92
N VAL A 124 11.90 4.75 4.13
CA VAL A 124 10.93 5.86 4.02
C VAL A 124 10.28 6.14 5.37
N GLN A 125 9.81 5.09 6.05
CA GLN A 125 9.16 5.22 7.36
C GLN A 125 10.10 5.80 8.41
N GLN A 126 11.34 5.32 8.46
CA GLN A 126 12.35 5.83 9.38
C GLN A 126 12.69 7.30 9.07
N ALA A 127 12.98 7.64 7.82
CA ALA A 127 13.36 9.00 7.43
C ALA A 127 12.24 10.01 7.72
N MET A 128 10.97 9.63 7.54
CA MET A 128 9.84 10.49 7.89
C MET A 128 9.71 10.69 9.40
N ASN A 129 9.93 9.65 10.20
CA ASN A 129 9.91 9.78 11.66
C ASN A 129 11.04 10.68 12.16
N GLU A 130 12.24 10.60 11.57
CA GLU A 130 13.40 11.44 11.91
C GLU A 130 13.16 12.93 11.66
N VAL A 131 12.30 13.28 10.69
CA VAL A 131 11.94 14.67 10.38
C VAL A 131 10.58 15.08 10.97
N HIS A 132 10.04 14.30 11.91
CA HIS A 132 8.73 14.50 12.56
C HIS A 132 7.53 14.55 11.60
N ASP A 133 7.63 13.90 10.44
CA ASP A 133 6.56 13.71 9.45
C ASP A 133 5.86 12.34 9.63
N GLU A 134 5.70 11.88 10.87
CA GLU A 134 5.08 10.60 11.22
C GLU A 134 3.73 10.40 10.52
N LYS A 135 2.92 11.47 10.44
CA LYS A 135 1.61 11.46 9.78
C LYS A 135 1.69 11.18 8.28
N LEU A 136 2.67 11.74 7.57
CA LEU A 136 2.88 11.43 6.16
C LEU A 136 3.31 9.98 5.99
N SER A 137 4.08 9.44 6.93
CA SER A 137 4.48 8.05 6.86
C SER A 137 3.31 7.08 7.00
N GLN A 138 2.33 7.42 7.85
CA GLN A 138 1.08 6.66 7.90
C GLN A 138 0.32 6.67 6.58
N LEU A 139 0.38 7.78 5.84
CA LEU A 139 -0.21 7.87 4.50
C LEU A 139 0.55 7.03 3.47
N VAL A 140 1.88 6.89 3.59
CA VAL A 140 2.65 5.94 2.77
C VAL A 140 2.16 4.51 3.02
N SER A 141 2.07 4.10 4.28
CA SER A 141 1.58 2.77 4.65
C SER A 141 0.14 2.52 4.16
N LEU A 142 -0.74 3.51 4.31
CA LEU A 142 -2.12 3.44 3.81
C LEU A 142 -2.19 3.31 2.29
N GLY A 143 -1.36 4.05 1.56
CA GLY A 143 -1.29 3.97 0.10
C GLY A 143 -0.84 2.60 -0.40
N GLY A 144 0.17 2.02 0.26
CA GLY A 144 0.63 0.66 -0.02
C GLY A 144 -0.44 -0.39 0.29
N TRP A 145 -1.13 -0.25 1.42
CA TRP A 145 -2.22 -1.14 1.81
C TRP A 145 -3.40 -1.09 0.84
N LEU A 146 -3.88 0.11 0.47
CA LEU A 146 -4.98 0.27 -0.49
C LEU A 146 -4.66 -0.42 -1.82
N ARG A 147 -3.42 -0.27 -2.30
CA ARG A 147 -2.97 -0.91 -3.54
C ARG A 147 -2.86 -2.44 -3.40
N GLY A 148 -2.33 -2.93 -2.29
CA GLY A 148 -2.25 -4.36 -1.98
C GLY A 148 -3.64 -5.00 -1.95
N THR A 149 -4.58 -4.37 -1.24
CA THR A 149 -5.98 -4.82 -1.12
C THR A 149 -6.69 -4.80 -2.46
N GLU A 150 -6.48 -3.78 -3.30
CA GLU A 150 -7.01 -3.73 -4.67
C GLU A 150 -6.60 -4.97 -5.47
N VAL A 151 -5.29 -5.30 -5.49
CA VAL A 151 -4.81 -6.45 -6.26
C VAL A 151 -5.25 -7.78 -5.65
N LEU A 152 -5.17 -7.91 -4.33
CA LEU A 152 -5.62 -9.11 -3.62
C LEU A 152 -7.09 -9.41 -3.95
N THR A 153 -7.96 -8.42 -3.80
CA THR A 153 -9.39 -8.59 -4.10
C THR A 153 -9.65 -8.84 -5.58
N ALA A 154 -8.88 -8.24 -6.50
CA ALA A 154 -9.01 -8.51 -7.93
C ALA A 154 -8.66 -9.98 -8.27
N VAL A 155 -7.56 -10.49 -7.70
CA VAL A 155 -7.13 -11.88 -7.87
C VAL A 155 -8.17 -12.84 -7.32
N VAL A 156 -8.63 -12.62 -6.08
CA VAL A 156 -9.66 -13.46 -5.44
C VAL A 156 -10.99 -13.36 -6.18
N THR A 157 -11.38 -12.19 -6.71
CA THR A 157 -12.65 -12.07 -7.45
C THR A 157 -12.66 -12.88 -8.74
N LYS A 158 -11.52 -12.96 -9.47
CA LYS A 158 -11.45 -13.75 -10.72
C LYS A 158 -11.66 -15.24 -10.49
N ARG A 159 -11.19 -15.76 -9.37
CA ARG A 159 -11.37 -17.15 -8.94
C ARG A 159 -11.52 -17.16 -7.44
N TYR A 160 -12.76 -17.02 -6.98
CA TYR A 160 -13.04 -16.95 -5.56
C TYR A 160 -12.46 -18.19 -4.85
N SER A 161 -11.67 -17.92 -3.82
CA SER A 161 -11.18 -18.90 -2.86
C SER A 161 -11.42 -18.38 -1.46
N GLU A 162 -11.84 -19.27 -0.56
CA GLU A 162 -12.07 -18.90 0.84
C GLU A 162 -10.75 -18.53 1.51
N GLU A 163 -9.69 -19.29 1.25
CA GLU A 163 -8.34 -19.04 1.78
C GLU A 163 -7.78 -17.70 1.30
N GLY A 164 -8.09 -17.29 0.07
CA GLY A 164 -7.69 -15.99 -0.48
C GLY A 164 -8.50 -14.85 0.11
N SER A 165 -9.80 -15.08 0.35
CA SER A 165 -10.66 -14.10 1.02
C SER A 165 -10.23 -13.86 2.47
N GLU A 166 -9.73 -14.89 3.16
CA GLU A 166 -9.28 -14.79 4.55
C GLU A 166 -8.05 -13.88 4.72
N LEU A 167 -7.24 -13.71 3.66
CA LEU A 167 -6.13 -12.74 3.68
C LEU A 167 -6.60 -11.29 3.88
N LEU A 168 -7.88 -11.01 3.60
CA LEU A 168 -8.49 -9.69 3.83
C LEU A 168 -8.88 -9.48 5.29
N HIS A 169 -9.02 -10.54 6.09
CA HIS A 169 -9.57 -10.51 7.45
C HIS A 169 -8.61 -9.85 8.46
N GLN A 170 -8.47 -8.53 8.35
CA GLN A 170 -7.57 -7.71 9.16
C GLN A 170 -8.31 -6.47 9.71
N PRO A 171 -9.37 -6.65 10.51
CA PRO A 171 -10.22 -5.53 10.98
C PRO A 171 -9.45 -4.51 11.83
N ASP A 172 -8.45 -4.94 12.61
CA ASP A 172 -7.61 -4.06 13.42
C ASP A 172 -6.78 -3.10 12.57
N LEU A 173 -6.35 -3.52 11.38
CA LEU A 173 -5.60 -2.69 10.45
C LEU A 173 -6.48 -1.57 9.85
N LEU A 174 -7.75 -1.85 9.59
CA LEU A 174 -8.70 -0.82 9.17
C LEU A 174 -8.95 0.19 10.29
N ASN A 175 -9.17 -0.29 11.52
CA ASN A 175 -9.36 0.57 12.70
C ASN A 175 -8.15 1.47 12.92
N TYR A 176 -6.96 0.92 12.74
CA TYR A 176 -5.70 1.65 12.80
C TYR A 176 -5.68 2.80 11.80
N PHE A 177 -5.89 2.53 10.50
CA PHE A 177 -5.87 3.57 9.48
C PHE A 177 -6.97 4.61 9.66
N GLU A 178 -8.17 4.20 10.08
CA GLU A 178 -9.27 5.12 10.39
C GLU A 178 -8.88 6.10 11.50
N THR A 179 -8.34 5.57 12.61
CA THR A 179 -7.90 6.36 13.76
C THR A 179 -6.77 7.32 13.36
N ARG A 180 -5.81 6.86 12.55
CA ARG A 180 -4.71 7.69 12.06
C ARG A 180 -5.23 8.82 11.18
N LEU A 181 -6.17 8.58 10.26
CA LEU A 181 -6.75 9.63 9.43
C LEU A 181 -7.52 10.69 10.25
N GLN A 182 -8.28 10.26 11.27
CA GLN A 182 -8.98 11.17 12.17
C GLN A 182 -8.01 12.06 12.98
N ALA A 183 -6.81 11.55 13.28
CA ALA A 183 -5.77 12.30 13.98
C ALA A 183 -4.98 13.28 13.09
N MET A 184 -5.38 13.50 11.83
CA MET A 184 -4.71 14.39 10.86
C MET A 184 -5.64 15.50 10.31
N PRO A 185 -6.36 16.26 11.16
CA PRO A 185 -7.32 17.27 10.69
C PRO A 185 -6.65 18.41 9.89
N GLU A 186 -5.33 18.59 10.01
CA GLU A 186 -4.58 19.58 9.23
C GLU A 186 -4.50 19.23 7.74
N PHE A 187 -4.66 17.96 7.36
CA PHE A 187 -4.66 17.53 5.97
C PHE A 187 -6.05 17.64 5.36
N ASN A 188 -6.45 18.86 5.02
CA ASN A 188 -7.75 19.14 4.42
C ASN A 188 -7.76 18.82 2.90
N LEU A 189 -7.74 17.54 2.56
CA LEU A 189 -7.85 17.04 1.19
C LEU A 189 -9.10 16.19 1.04
N LYS A 190 -9.92 16.50 0.04
CA LYS A 190 -11.13 15.71 -0.29
C LYS A 190 -10.82 14.23 -0.48
N LEU A 191 -9.67 13.90 -1.09
CA LEU A 191 -9.18 12.54 -1.23
C LEU A 191 -9.06 11.80 0.11
N LEU A 192 -8.56 12.44 1.16
CA LEU A 192 -8.42 11.81 2.49
C LEU A 192 -9.77 11.58 3.16
N GLN A 193 -10.73 12.49 2.96
CA GLN A 193 -12.11 12.33 3.41
C GLN A 193 -12.79 11.15 2.69
N ASP A 194 -12.57 11.02 1.38
CA ASP A 194 -13.12 9.93 0.58
C ASP A 194 -12.51 8.57 0.96
N ILE A 195 -11.21 8.53 1.27
CA ILE A 195 -10.55 7.33 1.79
C ILE A 195 -11.12 6.99 3.17
N HIS A 196 -11.25 7.96 4.09
CA HIS A 196 -11.82 7.72 5.42
C HIS A 196 -13.24 7.14 5.35
N ALA A 197 -14.12 7.73 4.53
CA ALA A 197 -15.47 7.23 4.31
C ALA A 197 -15.48 5.80 3.72
N ALA A 198 -14.57 5.52 2.80
CA ALA A 198 -14.44 4.20 2.20
C ALA A 198 -13.92 3.14 3.19
N LEU A 199 -13.02 3.48 4.12
CA LEU A 199 -12.58 2.55 5.17
C LEU A 199 -13.74 2.15 6.08
N ILE A 200 -14.61 3.10 6.43
CA ILE A 200 -15.84 2.83 7.19
C ILE A 200 -16.76 1.87 6.41
N GLU A 201 -16.89 2.07 5.10
CA GLU A 201 -17.70 1.19 4.25
C GLU A 201 -17.12 -0.22 4.10
N VAL A 202 -15.79 -0.35 4.03
CA VAL A 202 -15.09 -1.62 3.88
C VAL A 202 -15.11 -2.44 5.16
N ARG A 203 -15.05 -1.81 6.33
CA ARG A 203 -14.97 -2.49 7.64
C ARG A 203 -15.98 -3.63 7.82
N PRO A 204 -17.31 -3.44 7.67
CA PRO A 204 -18.28 -4.52 7.85
C PRO A 204 -18.20 -5.61 6.76
N LEU A 205 -17.46 -5.40 5.68
CA LEU A 205 -17.24 -6.40 4.62
C LEU A 205 -16.11 -7.38 4.97
N ILE A 206 -15.22 -6.96 5.88
CA ILE A 206 -14.03 -7.70 6.31
C ILE A 206 -14.22 -8.26 7.73
N ASP A 207 -14.83 -7.49 8.63
CA ASP A 207 -15.08 -7.85 10.03
C ASP A 207 -16.34 -8.74 10.14
N VAL A 208 -16.18 -10.01 9.75
CA VAL A 208 -17.28 -11.01 9.70
C VAL A 208 -17.26 -11.96 10.91
N GLY A 209 -16.44 -11.69 11.93
CA GLY A 209 -16.24 -12.56 13.09
C GLY A 209 -15.69 -13.93 12.68
N ASP A 210 -16.29 -15.01 13.18
CA ASP A 210 -15.93 -16.38 12.78
C ASP A 210 -16.51 -16.80 11.41
N GLY A 211 -17.22 -15.87 10.73
CA GLY A 211 -17.76 -16.07 9.40
C GLY A 211 -16.71 -16.03 8.30
N LYS A 212 -17.10 -16.39 7.08
CA LYS A 212 -16.25 -16.28 5.89
C LYS A 212 -16.61 -15.02 5.09
N ILE A 213 -15.62 -14.33 4.55
CA ILE A 213 -15.83 -13.15 3.71
C ILE A 213 -16.44 -13.59 2.37
N PRO A 214 -17.72 -13.25 2.07
CA PRO A 214 -18.38 -13.76 0.86
C PRO A 214 -17.82 -13.11 -0.42
N ALA A 215 -17.94 -13.80 -1.55
CA ALA A 215 -17.50 -13.31 -2.86
C ALA A 215 -18.07 -11.92 -3.21
N ALA A 216 -19.31 -11.62 -2.81
CA ALA A 216 -19.92 -10.31 -2.99
C ALA A 216 -19.20 -9.20 -2.20
N SER A 217 -18.74 -9.49 -0.98
CA SER A 217 -17.92 -8.57 -0.19
C SER A 217 -16.57 -8.34 -0.84
N VAL A 218 -15.88 -9.41 -1.26
CA VAL A 218 -14.58 -9.29 -1.96
C VAL A 218 -14.70 -8.39 -3.20
N LYS A 219 -15.73 -8.61 -4.02
CA LYS A 219 -15.98 -7.77 -5.21
C LYS A 219 -16.26 -6.32 -4.82
N LYS A 220 -17.07 -6.07 -3.79
CA LYS A 220 -17.38 -4.71 -3.34
C LYS A 220 -16.14 -3.99 -2.82
N ILE A 221 -15.27 -4.68 -2.07
CA ILE A 221 -13.98 -4.13 -1.61
C ILE A 221 -13.08 -3.81 -2.80
N ASN A 222 -13.06 -4.67 -3.83
CA ASN A 222 -12.33 -4.40 -5.07
C ASN A 222 -12.82 -3.12 -5.75
N ASP A 223 -14.14 -3.00 -5.98
CA ASP A 223 -14.75 -1.83 -6.61
C ASP A 223 -14.40 -0.53 -5.85
N ILE A 224 -14.41 -0.55 -4.51
CA ILE A 224 -14.03 0.58 -3.67
C ILE A 224 -12.54 0.91 -3.81
N THR A 225 -11.66 -0.08 -3.66
CA THR A 225 -10.21 0.13 -3.66
C THR A 225 -9.67 0.51 -5.05
N THR A 226 -10.25 0.01 -6.14
CA THR A 226 -9.94 0.46 -7.50
C THR A 226 -10.30 1.94 -7.70
N ARG A 227 -11.49 2.36 -7.25
CA ARG A 227 -11.89 3.78 -7.32
C ARG A 227 -10.95 4.69 -6.52
N LEU A 228 -10.54 4.26 -5.32
CA LEU A 228 -9.57 5.01 -4.51
C LEU A 228 -8.17 5.03 -5.16
N GLY A 229 -7.74 3.90 -5.72
CA GLY A 229 -6.49 3.79 -6.46
C GLY A 229 -6.42 4.79 -7.61
N ASP A 230 -7.49 4.87 -8.40
CA ASP A 230 -7.64 5.86 -9.46
C ASP A 230 -7.59 7.30 -8.93
N ALA A 231 -8.27 7.58 -7.81
CA ALA A 231 -8.26 8.90 -7.19
C ALA A 231 -6.86 9.27 -6.63
N ILE A 232 -6.06 8.30 -6.21
CA ILE A 232 -4.67 8.52 -5.77
C ILE A 232 -3.77 8.86 -6.97
N THR A 233 -3.93 8.16 -8.10
CA THR A 233 -3.00 8.27 -9.24
C THR A 233 -3.38 9.34 -10.27
N LYS A 234 -4.66 9.68 -10.42
CA LYS A 234 -5.17 10.58 -11.46
C LYS A 234 -5.61 11.92 -10.89
N LYS A 235 -5.33 13.03 -11.59
CA LYS A 235 -5.99 14.31 -11.27
C LYS A 235 -7.48 14.16 -11.55
N THR A 236 -8.32 14.35 -10.54
CA THR A 236 -9.74 14.58 -10.76
C THR A 236 -9.87 15.85 -11.60
N PRO A 237 -10.69 15.87 -12.67
CA PRO A 237 -10.92 17.06 -13.49
C PRO A 237 -11.36 18.27 -12.67
#